data_AF-A0A7L4QGX7-F1
#
_entry.id   AF-A0A7L4QGX7-F1
#
_cell.length_a   1.000
_cell.length_b   1.000
_cell.length_c   1.000
_cell.angle_alpha   90.00
_cell.angle_beta   90.00
_cell.angle_gamma   90.00
#
_symmetry.space_group_name_H-M   'P 1'
#
loop_
_entity.id
_entity.type
_entity.pdbx_description
1 polymer ?
#
loop_
_entity_poly.entity_id
_entity_poly.type
_entity_poly.pdbx_seq_one_letter_code
_entity_poly.pdbx_strand_id
1 'polypeptide(L)' 'MPQDKENKLILLFEEIDIDDIPFVGGKNASLGEMIRNLKSKGIKIPEGFAITSYAYD' A
#
# COMPACT_ATOMS: atom_id res chain seq x y z
N MET A 1 4.31 -8.86 -9.75
CA MET A 1 5.63 -8.20 -9.72
C MET A 1 5.42 -6.69 -9.69
N PRO A 2 6.41 -5.83 -9.36
CA PRO A 2 6.25 -4.37 -9.33
C PRO A 2 5.62 -3.77 -10.60
N GLN A 3 5.83 -4.41 -11.76
CA GLN A 3 5.23 -4.02 -13.05
C GLN A 3 3.70 -4.07 -13.11
N ASP A 4 3.03 -4.86 -12.26
CA ASP A 4 1.56 -4.99 -12.31
C ASP A 4 0.82 -3.80 -11.67
N LYS A 5 1.56 -2.84 -11.08
CA LYS A 5 0.99 -1.74 -10.29
C LYS A 5 1.14 -0.36 -10.97
N GLU A 6 1.94 -0.26 -12.03
CA GLU A 6 2.32 1.00 -12.68
C GLU A 6 1.11 1.81 -13.17
N ASN A 7 0.07 1.15 -13.70
CA ASN A 7 -1.13 1.80 -14.24
C ASN A 7 -2.39 1.56 -13.38
N LYS A 8 -2.23 1.04 -12.15
CA LYS A 8 -3.38 0.84 -11.26
C LYS A 8 -3.78 2.17 -10.65
N LEU A 9 -5.09 2.47 -10.61
CA LEU A 9 -5.62 3.68 -9.96
C LEU A 9 -5.64 3.59 -8.43
N ILE A 10 -5.81 2.37 -7.92
CA ILE A 10 -5.86 2.08 -6.48
C ILE A 10 -5.07 0.83 -6.16
N LEU A 11 -4.56 0.75 -4.93
CA LEU A 11 -4.02 -0.47 -4.32
C LEU A 11 -4.69 -0.69 -2.96
N LEU A 12 -5.12 -1.91 -2.67
CA LEU A 12 -5.61 -2.25 -1.33
C LEU A 12 -4.43 -2.21 -0.35
N PHE A 13 -4.64 -1.73 0.88
CA PHE A 13 -3.52 -1.62 1.83
C PHE A 13 -2.83 -2.96 2.14
N GLU A 14 -3.53 -4.09 2.01
CA GLU A 14 -2.96 -5.44 2.17
C GLU A 14 -2.02 -5.85 1.02
N GLU A 15 -2.17 -5.23 -0.16
CA GLU A 15 -1.34 -5.49 -1.34
C GLU A 15 -0.08 -4.62 -1.37
N ILE A 16 0.01 -3.63 -0.48
CA ILE A 16 1.11 -2.66 -0.42
C ILE A 16 2.27 -3.21 0.43
N ASP A 17 3.50 -2.98 -0.04
CA ASP A 17 4.74 -3.14 0.73
C ASP A 17 5.69 -1.96 0.52
N ILE A 18 6.86 -2.05 1.16
CA ILE A 18 7.90 -1.01 1.09
C ILE A 18 8.37 -0.69 -0.34
N ASP A 19 8.27 -1.64 -1.28
CA ASP A 19 8.72 -1.43 -2.66
C ASP A 19 7.71 -0.59 -3.48
N ASP A 20 6.50 -0.40 -2.97
CA ASP A 20 5.45 0.37 -3.63
C ASP A 20 5.50 1.88 -3.33
N ILE A 21 6.53 2.36 -2.63
CA ILE A 21 6.74 3.79 -2.38
C ILE A 21 6.60 4.66 -3.65
N PRO A 22 7.12 4.27 -4.84
CA PRO A 22 6.95 5.05 -6.06
C PRO A 22 5.49 5.21 -6.51
N PHE A 23 4.62 4.27 -6.13
CA PHE A 23 3.21 4.26 -6.53
C PHE A 23 2.28 4.90 -5.51
N VAL A 24 2.58 4.79 -4.20
CA VAL A 24 1.65 5.22 -3.13
C VAL A 24 2.25 6.19 -2.12
N GLY A 25 3.55 6.47 -2.21
CA GLY A 25 4.30 7.29 -1.25
C GLY A 25 4.58 6.59 0.09
N GLY A 26 5.49 7.19 0.87
CA GLY A 26 6.03 6.56 2.09
C GLY A 26 5.01 6.31 3.21
N LYS A 27 3.96 7.13 3.34
CA LYS A 27 2.93 6.95 4.37
C LYS A 27 2.09 5.70 4.12
N ASN A 28 1.65 5.48 2.88
CA ASN A 28 0.84 4.33 2.51
C ASN A 28 1.68 3.05 2.51
N ALA A 29 2.94 3.11 2.06
CA ALA A 29 3.88 1.99 2.18
C ALA A 29 4.11 1.58 3.65
N SER A 30 4.31 2.56 4.53
CA SER A 30 4.44 2.32 5.98
C SER A 30 3.19 1.67 6.57
N LEU A 31 1.99 2.07 6.13
CA LEU A 31 0.73 1.45 6.54
C LEU A 31 0.60 -0.01 6.05
N GLY A 32 0.98 -0.29 4.81
CA GLY A 32 1.06 -1.66 4.28
C GLY A 32 1.99 -2.56 5.09
N GLU A 33 3.18 -2.04 5.43
CA GLU A 33 4.13 -2.74 6.31
C GLU A 33 3.56 -3.00 7.71
N MET A 34 2.83 -2.05 8.29
CA MET A 34 2.15 -2.27 9.57
C MET A 34 1.10 -3.37 9.46
N ILE A 35 0.32 -3.42 8.38
CA ILE A 35 -0.69 -4.46 8.17
C ILE A 35 -0.02 -5.84 8.06
N ARG A 36 1.02 -5.96 7.23
CA ARG A 36 1.74 -7.24 7.04
C ARG A 36 2.40 -7.75 8.32
N ASN A 37 3.02 -6.86 9.09
CA ASN A 37 3.87 -7.26 10.22
C ASN A 37 3.17 -7.23 11.59
N LEU A 38 2.10 -6.43 11.76
CA LEU A 38 1.48 -6.17 13.06
C LEU A 38 0.04 -6.70 13.18
N LYS A 39 -0.70 -6.92 12.08
CA LYS A 39 -2.06 -7.49 12.13
C LYS A 39 -2.06 -8.88 12.78
N SER A 40 -1.03 -9.71 12.48
CA SER A 40 -0.82 -11.02 13.11
C SER A 40 -0.49 -10.96 14.61
N LYS A 41 -0.05 -9.79 15.11
CA LYS A 41 0.23 -9.52 16.52
C LYS A 41 -0.99 -8.95 17.27
N GLY A 42 -2.15 -8.91 16.63
CA GLY A 42 -3.40 -8.40 17.22
C GLY A 42 -3.51 -6.88 17.24
N ILE A 43 -2.59 -6.16 16.59
CA ILE A 43 -2.69 -4.70 16.44
C ILE A 43 -3.78 -4.39 15.41
N LYS A 44 -4.78 -3.60 15.83
CA LYS A 44 -5.89 -3.20 14.96
C LYS A 44 -5.46 -2.05 14.07
N ILE A 45 -5.46 -2.28 12.77
CA ILE A 45 -5.14 -1.29 11.74
C ILE A 45 -6.38 -1.19 10.83
N PRO A 46 -6.86 0.02 10.52
CA PRO A 46 -8.00 0.19 9.62
C PRO A 46 -7.73 -0.41 8.23
N GLU A 47 -8.76 -1.01 7.65
CA GLU A 47 -8.75 -1.45 6.25
C GLU A 47 -9.03 -0.27 5.32
N GLY A 48 -8.61 -0.40 4.06
CA GLY A 48 -8.74 0.66 3.08
C GLY A 48 -7.85 0.47 1.86
N PHE A 49 -7.69 1.55 1.10
CA PHE A 49 -6.91 1.58 -0.12
C PHE A 49 -6.16 2.90 -0.26
N ALA A 50 -5.08 2.88 -1.03
CA ALA A 50 -4.36 4.07 -1.46
C ALA A 50 -4.75 4.40 -2.91
N ILE A 51 -4.97 5.68 -3.19
CA ILE A 51 -4.92 6.21 -4.55
C ILE A 51 -3.44 6.26 -4.96
N THR A 52 -3.12 5.77 -6.15
CA THR A 52 -1.75 5.75 -6.66
C THR A 52 -1.36 7.09 -7.28
N SER A 53 -0.06 7.32 -7.46
CA SER A 53 0.48 8.44 -8.24
C SER A 53 -0.05 8.46 -9.67
N TYR A 54 -0.26 7.30 -10.29
CA TYR A 54 -0.84 7.19 -11.63
C TYR A 54 -2.25 7.80 -11.74
N ALA A 55 -3.04 7.79 -10.67
CA ALA A 55 -4.36 8.42 -10.68
C ALA A 55 -4.32 9.96 -10.52
N TYR A 56 -3.16 10.52 -10.20
CA TYR A 56 -2.95 11.96 -10.08
C TYR A 56 -2.43 12.58 -11.38
N ASP A 57 -1.56 11.86 -12.09
CA ASP A 57 -1.02 12.26 -13.40
C ASP A 57 -2.11 12.37 -14.48
#